data_AF-A4A4V9-F1
#
_entry.id   AF-A4A4V9-F1
#
_cell.length_a   1.000
_cell.length_b   1.000
_cell.length_c   1.000
_cell.angle_alpha   90.00
_cell.angle_beta   90.00
_cell.angle_gamma   90.00
#
_symmetry.space_group_name_H-M   'P 1'
#
loop_
_entity.id
_entity.type
_entity.pdbx_description
1 polymer ?
#
loop_
_entity_poly.entity_id
_entity_poly.type
_entity_poly.pdbx_seq_one_letter_code
_entity_poly.pdbx_strand_id
1 'polypeptide(L)' 'MPAKPACLIIDADFAHATALRGVCVDVGFSVAVHLNAQLKSNEETLAVVDAEHFDVAFLDAALGPPLLFLLANQ' A
#
# COMPACT_ATOMS: atom_id res chain seq x y z
N MET A 1 16.38 -2.11 19.12
CA MET A 1 16.46 -2.39 17.67
C MET A 1 15.66 -1.30 16.98
N PRO A 2 16.17 -0.65 15.93
CA PRO A 2 15.37 0.32 15.18
C PRO A 2 14.14 -0.39 14.58
N ALA A 3 13.00 0.30 14.57
CA ALA A 3 11.81 -0.22 13.89
C ALA A 3 12.12 -0.41 12.40
N LYS A 4 11.65 -1.51 11.81
CA LYS A 4 11.74 -1.69 10.36
C LYS A 4 10.84 -0.66 9.69
N PRO A 5 11.28 -0.01 8.61
CA PRO A 5 10.40 0.90 7.87
C PRO A 5 9.20 0.14 7.33
N ALA A 6 8.03 0.76 7.37
CA ALA A 6 6.77 0.21 6.94
C ALA A 6 6.47 0.58 5.48
N CYS A 7 6.01 -0.41 4.71
CA CYS A 7 5.68 -0.30 3.30
C CYS A 7 4.23 -0.74 3.08
N LEU A 8 3.44 0.12 2.45
CA LEU A 8 2.09 -0.19 1.98
C LEU A 8 2.14 -0.52 0.49
N ILE A 9 1.46 -1.59 0.08
CA ILE A 9 1.28 -1.97 -1.33
C ILE A 9 -0.21 -2.05 -1.59
N ILE A 10 -0.72 -1.20 -2.48
CA ILE A 10 -2.09 -1.25 -2.97
C ILE A 10 -2.06 -1.53 -4.47
N ASP A 11 -2.56 -2.71 -4.84
CA ASP A 11 -2.50 -3.18 -6.23
C ASP A 11 -3.77 -3.95 -6.61
N ALA A 12 -4.22 -3.86 -7.86
CA ALA A 12 -5.35 -4.64 -8.33
C ALA A 12 -4.96 -6.10 -8.65
N ASP A 13 -3.69 -6.35 -8.98
CA ASP A 13 -3.17 -7.66 -9.38
C ASP A 13 -2.45 -8.37 -8.21
N PHE A 14 -2.95 -9.55 -7.86
CA PHE A 14 -2.41 -10.33 -6.75
C PHE A 14 -0.97 -10.81 -6.97
N ALA A 15 -0.64 -11.22 -8.20
CA ALA A 15 0.69 -11.73 -8.52
C ALA A 15 1.72 -10.59 -8.46
N HIS A 16 1.36 -9.42 -8.98
CA HIS A 16 2.19 -8.22 -8.91
C HIS A 16 2.41 -7.77 -7.46
N ALA A 17 1.35 -7.65 -6.67
CA ALA A 17 1.43 -7.30 -5.25
C ALA A 17 2.33 -8.27 -4.45
N THR A 18 2.22 -9.57 -4.75
CA THR A 18 3.01 -10.62 -4.08
C THR A 18 4.48 -10.54 -4.45
N ALA A 19 4.80 -10.29 -5.72
CA ALA A 19 6.17 -10.11 -6.17
C ALA A 19 6.81 -8.88 -5.52
N LEU A 20 6.09 -7.76 -5.49
CA LEU A 20 6.54 -6.51 -4.89
C LEU A 20 6.77 -6.65 -3.37
N ARG A 21 5.86 -7.36 -2.68
CA ARG A 21 6.02 -7.71 -1.26
C ARG A 21 7.32 -8.48 -1.00
N GLY A 22 7.65 -9.46 -1.85
CA GLY A 22 8.89 -10.22 -1.73
C GLY A 22 10.12 -9.31 -1.76
N VAL A 23 10.18 -8.40 -2.74
CA VAL A 23 11.27 -7.42 -2.86
C VAL A 23 11.35 -6.51 -1.63
N CYS A 24 10.23 -5.96 -1.16
CA CYS A 24 10.22 -5.08 0.01
C CYS A 24 10.68 -5.80 1.29
N VAL A 25 10.29 -7.06 1.48
CA VAL A 25 10.75 -7.88 2.62
C VAL A 25 12.26 -8.16 2.52
N ASP A 26 12.78 -8.47 1.34
CA ASP A 26 14.21 -8.73 1.12
C ASP A 26 15.06 -7.48 1.39
N VAL A 27 14.52 -6.29 1.12
CA VAL A 27 15.16 -5.00 1.41
C VAL A 27 15.00 -4.60 2.89
N GLY A 28 14.15 -5.30 3.65
CA GLY A 28 14.04 -5.15 5.10
C GLY A 28 12.84 -4.34 5.60
N PHE A 29 11.85 -4.07 4.75
CA PHE A 29 10.60 -3.42 5.15
C PHE A 29 9.66 -4.38 5.90
N SER A 30 8.84 -3.82 6.79
CA SER A 30 7.57 -4.42 7.19
C SER A 30 6.53 -4.11 6.11
N VAL A 31 5.80 -5.09 5.61
CA VAL A 31 4.95 -4.89 4.42
C VAL A 31 3.50 -5.25 4.70
N ALA A 32 2.60 -4.30 4.44
CA ALA A 32 1.16 -4.51 4.35
C ALA A 32 0.73 -4.53 2.88
N VAL A 33 -0.08 -5.51 2.49
CA VAL A 33 -0.58 -5.66 1.12
C VAL A 33 -2.10 -5.59 1.13
N HIS A 34 -2.64 -4.70 0.32
CA HIS A 34 -4.07 -4.54 0.11
C HIS A 34 -4.38 -4.69 -1.36
N LEU A 35 -5.23 -5.66 -1.69
CA LEU A 35 -5.68 -5.83 -3.06
C LEU A 35 -6.84 -4.88 -3.31
N ASN A 36 -6.78 -4.09 -4.38
CA ASN A 36 -7.88 -3.20 -4.72
C ASN A 36 -9.19 -3.95 -5.00
N ALA A 37 -9.13 -5.18 -5.51
CA ALA A 37 -10.31 -6.02 -5.64
C ALA A 37 -11.02 -6.29 -4.29
N GLN A 38 -10.33 -6.12 -3.17
CA GLN A 38 -10.86 -6.24 -1.81
C GLN A 38 -11.26 -4.89 -1.20
N LEU A 39 -10.80 -3.77 -1.76
CA LEU A 39 -11.12 -2.40 -1.35
C LEU A 39 -12.25 -1.87 -2.24
N LYS A 40 -13.48 -1.92 -1.75
CA LYS A 40 -14.67 -1.59 -2.55
C LYS A 40 -14.84 -0.09 -2.74
N SER A 41 -14.15 0.73 -1.95
CA SER A 41 -14.17 2.18 -2.03
C SER A 41 -12.85 2.82 -1.62
N ASN A 42 -12.66 4.07 -2.03
CA ASN A 42 -11.52 4.89 -1.60
C ASN A 42 -11.51 5.12 -0.07
N GLU A 43 -12.68 5.09 0.58
CA GLU A 43 -12.80 5.27 2.04
C GLU A 43 -12.24 4.07 2.82
N GLU A 44 -12.46 2.84 2.36
CA GLU A 44 -11.87 1.64 2.97
C GLU A 44 -10.34 1.66 2.83
N THR A 45 -9.84 2.20 1.71
CA THR A 45 -8.41 2.33 1.46
C THR A 45 -7.78 3.39 2.37
N LEU A 46 -8.45 4.52 2.56
CA LEU A 46 -8.05 5.57 3.50
C LEU A 46 -8.00 5.06 4.94
N ALA A 47 -9.00 4.29 5.36
CA ALA A 47 -9.04 3.77 6.73
C ALA A 47 -7.83 2.88 7.07
N VAL A 48 -7.30 2.15 6.09
CA VAL A 48 -6.06 1.35 6.23
C VAL A 48 -4.84 2.26 6.39
N VAL A 49 -4.77 3.32 5.60
CA VAL A 49 -3.66 4.29 5.65
C VAL A 49 -3.71 5.10 6.95
N ASP A 50 -4.89 5.48 7.42
CA ASP A 50 -5.07 6.25 8.65
C ASP A 50 -4.77 5.41 9.91
N ALA A 51 -4.98 4.09 9.85
CA ALA A 51 -4.77 3.20 10.98
C ALA A 51 -3.29 2.92 11.27
N GLU A 52 -2.41 3.07 10.27
CA GLU A 52 -1.00 2.69 10.37
C GLU A 52 -0.09 3.73 9.70
N HIS A 53 1.05 4.02 10.32
CA HIS A 53 2.06 4.89 9.70
C HIS A 53 2.93 4.09 8.73
N PHE A 54 2.96 4.50 7.46
CA PHE A 54 3.79 3.91 6.41
C PHE A 54 4.87 4.89 5.95
N ASP A 55 6.11 4.43 5.82
CA ASP A 55 7.23 5.24 5.32
C ASP A 55 7.22 5.36 3.78
N VAL A 56 6.70 4.32 3.10
CA VAL A 56 6.62 4.24 1.64
C VAL A 56 5.30 3.57 1.24
N ALA A 57 4.69 4.06 0.16
CA ALA A 57 3.52 3.43 -0.45
C ALA A 57 3.76 3.16 -1.94
N PHE A 58 3.43 1.95 -2.39
CA PHE A 58 3.33 1.58 -3.79
C PHE A 58 1.85 1.50 -4.18
N LEU A 59 1.50 2.24 -5.22
CA LEU A 59 0.12 2.41 -5.65
C LEU A 59 0.05 2.05 -7.13
N ASP A 60 -0.81 1.09 -7.45
CA ASP A 60 -1.15 0.83 -8.84
C ASP A 60 -1.86 2.07 -9.44
N ALA A 61 -1.32 2.58 -10.54
CA ALA A 61 -1.88 3.77 -11.20
C ALA A 61 -3.26 3.49 -11.83
N ALA A 62 -3.59 2.22 -12.11
CA ALA A 62 -4.90 1.83 -12.62
C ALA A 62 -6.02 2.02 -11.58
N LEU A 63 -5.68 2.23 -10.31
CA LEU A 63 -6.61 2.57 -9.23
C LEU A 63 -7.22 3.97 -9.38
N GLY A 64 -6.63 4.79 -10.25
CA GLY A 64 -7.15 6.07 -10.66
C GLY A 64 -6.70 7.25 -9.78
N PRO A 65 -6.91 8.48 -10.28
CA PRO A 65 -6.49 9.72 -9.63
C PRO A 65 -6.98 9.93 -8.18
N PRO A 66 -8.18 9.49 -7.76
CA PRO A 66 -8.71 9.77 -6.43
C PRO A 66 -7.82 9.25 -5.29
N LEU A 67 -7.25 8.06 -5.43
CA LEU A 67 -6.40 7.45 -4.41
C LEU A 67 -5.04 8.16 -4.28
N LEU A 68 -4.44 8.52 -5.42
CA LEU A 68 -3.20 9.30 -5.46
C LEU A 68 -3.39 10.69 -4.84
N PHE A 69 -4.54 11.34 -5.08
CA PHE A 69 -4.84 12.66 -4.54
C PHE A 69 -5.12 12.61 -3.03
N LEU A 70 -5.80 11.57 -2.55
CA LEU A 70 -6.09 11.37 -1.13
C LEU A 70 -4.83 11.12 -0.31
N LEU A 71 -3.90 10.31 -0.82
CA LEU A 71 -2.63 10.00 -0.16
C LEU A 71 -1.64 11.16 -0.17
N ALA A 72 -1.69 12.04 -1.16
CA ALA A 72 -0.80 13.20 -1.26
C ALA A 72 -1.22 14.39 -0.37
N ASN A 73 -2.42 14.37 0.23
CA ASN A 73 -2.96 15.45 1.04
C ASN A 73 -3.10 15.09 2.54
N GLN A 74 -2.44 14.01 2.98
CA GLN A 74 -2.24 13.69 4.38
C GLN A 74 -0.86 14.14 4.86
#